data_AF-A0A5S5CJB0-F1
#
_entry.id   AF-A0A5S5CJB0-F1
#
_cell.length_a   1.000
_cell.length_b   1.000
_cell.length_c   1.000
_cell.angle_alpha   90.00
_cell.angle_beta   90.00
_cell.angle_gamma   90.00
#
_symmetry.space_group_name_H-M   'P 1'
#
loop_
_entity.id
_entity.type
_entity.pdbx_description
1 polymer ?
#
loop_
_entity_poly.entity_id
_entity_poly.type
_entity_poly.pdbx_seq_one_letter_code
_entity_poly.pdbx_strand_id
1 'polypeptide(L)'
;MITSPTDATASLHHHAQSTSAVHVAQVSLMLAIAYFLLSFAYAALVLAANRKYAKPWPASRSLCWHAGMTLAAGSCVSPLIFQGSNGFARHMVAHLLLGMFVPLLLVYAAPVTLLLRSLPAPVARSFMRLLKRPVMRIIVHPAVGAIVNVGSMWTLYRTSLYAAMHELPVLYATVHVHFPAAGYLFTASVLRHDRWMHDWGFCNRIFWLIISMAGHGILSKGLFASPPAGVPADQAEFAARMMYYGGDVVEITLILILCYQRYHAPDRLKQSSVTSA
;
A
#
# COMPACT_ATOMS: atom_id res chain seq x y z
N MET A 1 2.78 -23.33 -50.65
CA MET A 1 2.27 -22.26 -49.77
C MET A 1 3.34 -22.01 -48.72
N ILE A 2 4.36 -21.22 -49.08
CA ILE A 2 5.55 -20.98 -48.25
C ILE A 2 5.24 -19.74 -47.43
N THR A 3 5.03 -19.89 -46.13
CA THR A 3 4.87 -18.76 -45.21
C THR A 3 6.14 -17.92 -45.25
N SER A 4 6.00 -16.61 -45.44
CA SER A 4 7.14 -15.69 -45.45
C SER A 4 7.84 -15.73 -44.08
N PRO A 5 9.18 -15.62 -43.98
CA PRO A 5 9.87 -15.51 -42.69
C PRO A 5 9.36 -14.35 -41.80
N THR A 6 8.72 -13.34 -42.39
CA THR A 6 8.01 -12.27 -41.66
C THR A 6 6.74 -12.74 -40.96
N ASP A 7 6.03 -13.71 -41.54
CA ASP A 7 4.77 -14.24 -40.99
C ASP A 7 5.04 -15.22 -39.83
N ALA A 8 6.14 -15.97 -39.92
CA ALA A 8 6.62 -16.85 -38.85
C ALA A 8 7.08 -16.07 -37.61
N THR A 9 7.76 -14.93 -37.81
CA THR A 9 8.18 -14.06 -36.69
C THR A 9 7.00 -13.30 -36.07
N ALA A 10 6.06 -12.81 -36.89
CA ALA A 10 4.84 -12.17 -36.40
C ALA A 10 3.95 -13.14 -35.58
N SER A 11 3.78 -14.37 -36.05
CA SER A 11 3.00 -15.40 -35.33
C SER A 11 3.65 -15.81 -34.00
N LEU A 12 4.98 -15.95 -33.94
CA LEU A 12 5.69 -16.22 -32.69
C LEU A 12 5.57 -15.07 -31.68
N HIS A 13 5.65 -13.81 -32.13
CA HIS A 13 5.46 -12.64 -31.27
C HIS A 13 4.04 -12.54 -30.72
N HIS A 14 3.02 -12.78 -31.56
CA HIS A 14 1.63 -12.84 -31.11
C HIS A 14 1.39 -13.96 -30.10
N HIS A 15 2.03 -15.13 -30.28
CA HIS A 15 1.87 -16.23 -29.36
C HIS A 15 2.54 -15.95 -28.00
N ALA A 16 3.74 -15.35 -27.99
CA ALA A 16 4.44 -14.93 -26.78
C ALA A 16 3.67 -13.83 -26.00
N GLN A 17 3.08 -12.86 -26.69
CA GLN A 17 2.22 -11.83 -26.07
C GLN A 17 0.93 -12.44 -25.49
N SER A 18 0.30 -13.39 -26.20
CA SER A 18 -0.90 -14.05 -25.68
C SER A 18 -0.60 -14.88 -24.41
N THR A 19 0.57 -15.52 -24.36
CA THR A 19 0.98 -16.37 -23.24
C THR A 19 1.30 -15.55 -22.00
N SER A 20 2.05 -14.45 -22.16
CA SER A 20 2.35 -13.53 -21.05
C SER A 20 1.09 -12.88 -20.47
N ALA A 21 0.15 -12.46 -21.32
CA ALA A 21 -1.13 -11.91 -20.88
C ALA A 21 -1.95 -12.92 -20.03
N VAL A 22 -1.99 -14.19 -20.43
CA VAL A 22 -2.66 -15.26 -19.65
C VAL A 22 -1.97 -15.48 -18.31
N HIS A 23 -0.64 -15.47 -18.25
CA HIS A 23 0.07 -15.62 -16.99
C HIS A 23 -0.12 -14.44 -16.04
N VAL A 24 -0.10 -13.20 -16.55
CA VAL A 24 -0.42 -12.00 -15.74
C VAL A 24 -1.85 -12.07 -15.22
N ALA A 25 -2.80 -12.48 -16.06
CA ALA A 25 -4.19 -12.72 -15.68
C ALA A 25 -4.29 -13.75 -14.54
N GLN A 26 -3.62 -14.90 -14.67
CA GLN A 26 -3.60 -15.93 -13.63
C GLN A 26 -3.02 -15.42 -12.31
N VAL A 27 -1.87 -14.73 -12.37
CA VAL A 27 -1.24 -14.15 -11.17
C VAL A 27 -2.15 -13.12 -10.51
N SER A 28 -2.84 -12.30 -11.30
CA SER A 28 -3.77 -11.30 -10.79
C SER A 28 -4.94 -11.92 -10.01
N LEU A 29 -5.47 -13.05 -10.48
CA LEU A 29 -6.49 -13.81 -9.76
C LEU A 29 -5.93 -14.46 -8.50
N MET A 30 -4.72 -15.02 -8.55
CA MET A 30 -4.05 -15.59 -7.37
C MET A 30 -3.87 -14.55 -6.27
N LEU A 31 -3.48 -13.31 -6.62
CA LEU A 31 -3.37 -12.21 -5.67
C LEU A 31 -4.73 -11.84 -5.07
N ALA A 32 -5.78 -11.72 -5.91
CA ALA A 32 -7.12 -11.43 -5.44
C ALA A 32 -7.62 -12.50 -4.44
N ILE A 33 -7.43 -13.77 -4.77
CA ILE A 33 -7.73 -14.90 -3.87
C ILE A 33 -6.92 -14.79 -2.58
N ALA A 34 -5.62 -14.47 -2.66
CA ALA A 34 -4.78 -14.30 -1.48
C ALA A 34 -5.30 -13.19 -0.55
N TYR A 35 -5.76 -12.06 -1.09
CA TYR A 35 -6.39 -10.99 -0.30
C TYR A 35 -7.71 -11.44 0.35
N PHE A 36 -8.53 -12.22 -0.34
CA PHE A 36 -9.73 -12.81 0.29
C PHE A 36 -9.36 -13.81 1.39
N LEU A 37 -8.35 -14.66 1.19
CA LEU A 37 -7.87 -15.58 2.23
C LEU A 37 -7.34 -14.83 3.46
N LEU A 38 -6.61 -13.71 3.27
CA LEU A 38 -6.20 -12.83 4.36
C LEU A 38 -7.41 -12.19 5.07
N SER A 39 -8.47 -11.83 4.33
CA SER A 39 -9.75 -11.37 4.86
C SER A 39 -10.38 -12.40 5.80
N PHE A 40 -10.49 -13.66 5.36
CA PHE A 40 -11.01 -14.76 6.18
C PHE A 40 -10.12 -15.08 7.39
N ALA A 41 -8.80 -15.08 7.21
CA ALA A 41 -7.85 -15.31 8.29
C ALA A 41 -7.99 -14.25 9.39
N TYR A 42 -8.16 -12.97 9.03
CA TYR A 42 -8.39 -11.91 10.01
C TYR A 42 -9.72 -12.09 10.74
N ALA A 43 -10.81 -12.45 10.05
CA ALA A 43 -12.08 -12.75 10.70
C ALA A 43 -11.95 -13.90 11.71
N ALA A 44 -11.23 -14.97 11.35
CA ALA A 44 -10.94 -16.08 12.26
C ALA A 44 -10.14 -15.61 13.50
N LEU A 45 -9.14 -14.73 13.32
CA LEU A 45 -8.38 -14.14 14.43
C LEU A 45 -9.25 -13.26 15.33
N VAL A 46 -10.19 -12.50 14.78
CA VAL A 46 -11.15 -11.70 15.56
C VAL A 46 -12.03 -12.61 16.42
N LEU A 47 -12.57 -13.69 15.84
CA LEU A 47 -13.39 -14.65 16.57
C LEU A 47 -12.59 -15.32 17.70
N ALA A 48 -11.35 -15.74 17.44
CA ALA A 48 -10.47 -16.30 18.45
C ALA A 48 -10.15 -15.30 19.57
N ALA A 49 -9.86 -14.04 19.22
CA ALA A 49 -9.57 -12.99 20.19
C ALA A 49 -10.78 -12.66 21.08
N ASN A 50 -11.99 -12.63 20.51
CA ASN A 50 -13.23 -12.36 21.23
C ASN A 50 -13.60 -13.47 22.22
N ARG A 51 -13.25 -14.73 21.92
CA ARG A 51 -13.45 -15.85 22.85
C ARG A 51 -12.51 -15.79 24.05
N LYS A 52 -11.29 -15.26 23.87
CA LYS A 52 -10.23 -15.26 24.89
C LYS A 52 -10.30 -14.06 25.84
N TYR A 53 -10.93 -12.96 25.45
CA TYR A 53 -10.91 -11.71 26.20
C TYR A 53 -12.29 -11.10 26.35
N ALA A 54 -12.63 -10.62 27.55
CA ALA A 54 -13.93 -10.03 27.86
C ALA A 54 -14.27 -8.78 27.03
N LYS A 55 -13.28 -7.95 26.68
CA LYS A 55 -13.50 -6.77 25.83
C LYS A 55 -13.50 -7.16 24.35
N PRO A 56 -14.60 -7.04 23.60
CA PRO A 56 -14.64 -7.44 22.19
C PRO A 56 -13.70 -6.59 21.33
N TRP A 57 -13.27 -7.16 20.21
CA TRP A 57 -12.54 -6.44 19.16
C TRP A 57 -13.46 -5.39 18.50
N PRO A 58 -13.01 -4.13 18.33
CA PRO A 58 -13.86 -3.09 17.75
C PRO A 58 -14.31 -3.42 16.32
N ALA A 59 -15.62 -3.35 16.07
CA ALA A 59 -16.19 -3.65 14.75
C ALA A 59 -15.66 -2.71 13.65
N SER A 60 -15.36 -1.45 13.99
CA SER A 60 -14.75 -0.49 13.06
C SER A 60 -13.41 -0.97 12.51
N ARG A 61 -12.60 -1.66 13.31
CA ARG A 61 -11.31 -2.21 12.86
C ARG A 61 -11.49 -3.36 11.89
N SER A 62 -12.46 -4.23 12.14
CA SER A 62 -12.81 -5.31 11.21
C SER A 62 -13.38 -4.76 9.90
N LEU A 63 -14.23 -3.72 9.96
CA LEU A 63 -14.76 -3.08 8.77
C LEU A 63 -13.65 -2.46 7.92
N CYS A 64 -12.70 -1.75 8.53
CA CYS A 64 -11.53 -1.22 7.83
C CYS A 64 -10.70 -2.33 7.17
N TRP A 65 -10.46 -3.45 7.87
CA TRP A 65 -9.73 -4.58 7.30
C TRP A 65 -10.41 -5.14 6.05
N HIS A 66 -11.70 -5.48 6.18
CA HIS A 66 -12.44 -6.07 5.07
C HIS A 66 -12.57 -5.11 3.89
N ALA A 67 -12.83 -3.82 4.15
CA ALA A 67 -12.84 -2.80 3.10
C ALA A 67 -11.47 -2.71 2.39
N GLY A 68 -10.37 -2.72 3.14
CA GLY A 68 -9.02 -2.72 2.57
C GLY A 68 -8.73 -3.96 1.72
N MET A 69 -9.11 -5.16 2.18
CA MET A 69 -8.94 -6.39 1.41
C MET A 69 -9.79 -6.40 0.13
N THR A 70 -11.03 -5.88 0.19
CA THR A 70 -11.89 -5.76 -1.00
C THR A 70 -11.31 -4.78 -2.01
N LEU A 71 -10.78 -3.63 -1.57
CA LEU A 71 -10.11 -2.68 -2.46
C LEU A 71 -8.83 -3.28 -3.08
N ALA A 72 -8.04 -4.02 -2.29
CA ALA A 72 -6.83 -4.69 -2.78
C ALA A 72 -7.16 -5.76 -3.83
N ALA A 73 -8.15 -6.62 -3.55
CA ALA A 73 -8.62 -7.63 -4.49
C ALA A 73 -9.18 -7.00 -5.77
N GLY A 74 -10.04 -5.97 -5.65
CA GLY A 74 -10.60 -5.27 -6.80
C GLY A 74 -9.52 -4.62 -7.68
N SER A 75 -8.47 -4.08 -7.06
CA SER A 75 -7.32 -3.51 -7.77
C SER A 75 -6.55 -4.56 -8.57
N CYS A 76 -6.41 -5.79 -8.04
CA CYS A 76 -5.76 -6.89 -8.74
C CYS A 76 -6.59 -7.45 -9.90
N VAL A 77 -7.92 -7.45 -9.82
CA VAL A 77 -8.80 -8.00 -10.86
C VAL A 77 -9.03 -7.00 -12.01
N SER A 78 -8.65 -5.73 -11.84
CA SER A 78 -8.84 -4.68 -12.85
C SER A 78 -8.31 -5.02 -14.25
N PRO A 79 -7.15 -5.69 -14.44
CA PRO A 79 -6.68 -6.06 -15.77
C PRO A 79 -7.49 -7.17 -16.44
N LEU A 80 -8.15 -8.04 -15.66
CA LEU A 80 -8.96 -9.16 -16.16
C LEU A 80 -10.28 -8.70 -16.74
N ILE A 81 -10.89 -7.68 -16.14
CA ILE A 81 -12.25 -7.24 -16.48
C ILE A 81 -12.23 -6.38 -17.75
N PHE A 82 -11.12 -5.68 -18.03
CA PHE A 82 -11.10 -4.70 -19.10
C PHE A 82 -9.80 -4.69 -19.92
N GLN A 83 -9.80 -5.46 -20.99
CA GLN A 83 -8.82 -5.39 -22.07
C GLN A 83 -9.07 -4.11 -22.91
N GLY A 84 -8.06 -3.28 -23.18
CA GLY A 84 -8.18 -2.16 -24.13
C GLY A 84 -7.54 -0.81 -23.73
N SER A 85 -7.94 0.24 -24.45
CA SER A 85 -7.31 1.58 -24.55
C SER A 85 -7.34 2.46 -23.29
N ASN A 86 -7.66 1.94 -22.10
CA ASN A 86 -7.64 2.68 -20.83
C ASN A 86 -6.72 2.04 -19.78
N GLY A 87 -5.72 1.27 -20.23
CA GLY A 87 -4.82 0.49 -19.37
C GLY A 87 -4.11 1.33 -18.31
N PHE A 88 -3.50 2.45 -18.73
CA PHE A 88 -2.69 3.28 -17.83
C PHE A 88 -3.54 4.00 -16.78
N ALA A 89 -4.65 4.62 -17.20
CA ALA A 89 -5.58 5.31 -16.32
C ALA A 89 -6.11 4.39 -15.21
N ARG A 90 -6.55 3.18 -15.56
CA ARG A 90 -7.07 2.20 -14.58
C ARG A 90 -5.98 1.62 -13.70
N HIS A 91 -4.81 1.35 -14.28
CA HIS A 91 -3.64 0.95 -13.52
C HIS A 91 -3.31 1.99 -12.44
N MET A 92 -3.35 3.27 -12.78
CA MET A 92 -3.12 4.36 -11.82
C MET A 92 -4.15 4.37 -10.70
N VAL A 93 -5.43 4.14 -11.00
CA VAL A 93 -6.47 4.02 -9.97
C VAL A 93 -6.23 2.81 -9.08
N ALA A 94 -5.91 1.64 -9.65
CA ALA A 94 -5.57 0.43 -8.89
C ALA A 94 -4.33 0.66 -8.00
N HIS A 95 -3.31 1.35 -8.51
CA HIS A 95 -2.11 1.71 -7.77
C HIS A 95 -2.38 2.70 -6.64
N LEU A 96 -3.23 3.71 -6.88
CA LEU A 96 -3.66 4.66 -5.85
C LEU A 96 -4.40 3.94 -4.72
N LEU A 97 -5.31 3.02 -5.06
CA LEU A 97 -6.04 2.23 -4.08
C LEU A 97 -5.11 1.34 -3.27
N LEU A 98 -4.23 0.58 -3.94
CA LEU A 98 -3.27 -0.32 -3.29
C LEU A 98 -2.20 0.41 -2.49
N GLY A 99 -1.70 1.54 -2.99
CA GLY A 99 -0.56 2.27 -2.42
C GLY A 99 -0.94 3.25 -1.31
N MET A 100 -2.20 3.71 -1.24
CA MET A 100 -2.59 4.74 -0.28
C MET A 100 -3.84 4.37 0.53
N PHE A 101 -4.96 4.02 -0.13
CA PHE A 101 -6.21 3.72 0.59
C PHE A 101 -6.16 2.42 1.37
N VAL A 102 -5.65 1.34 0.77
CA VAL A 102 -5.50 0.04 1.43
C VAL A 102 -4.61 0.17 2.68
N PRO A 103 -3.38 0.72 2.59
CA PRO A 103 -2.53 1.01 3.74
C PRO A 103 -3.20 1.77 4.88
N LEU A 104 -3.93 2.85 4.56
CA LEU A 104 -4.64 3.63 5.56
C LEU A 104 -5.62 2.75 6.35
N LEU A 105 -6.45 2.00 5.62
CA LEU A 105 -7.43 1.09 6.22
C LEU A 105 -6.75 -0.03 7.04
N LEU A 106 -5.64 -0.58 6.54
CA LEU A 106 -4.90 -1.63 7.24
C LEU A 106 -4.26 -1.13 8.54
N VAL A 107 -3.73 0.09 8.57
CA VAL A 107 -3.17 0.67 9.80
C VAL A 107 -4.27 0.87 10.85
N TYR A 108 -5.45 1.33 10.43
CA TYR A 108 -6.61 1.44 11.31
C TYR A 108 -7.13 0.10 11.83
N ALA A 109 -7.05 -0.95 11.00
CA ALA A 109 -7.42 -2.31 11.38
C ALA A 109 -6.49 -2.91 12.45
N ALA A 110 -5.31 -2.33 12.71
CA ALA A 110 -4.36 -2.77 13.73
C ALA A 110 -4.02 -4.29 13.67
N PRO A 111 -3.66 -4.84 12.50
CA PRO A 111 -3.52 -6.28 12.29
C PRO A 111 -2.44 -6.91 13.16
N VAL A 112 -1.32 -6.19 13.39
CA VAL A 112 -0.25 -6.69 14.26
C VAL A 112 -0.72 -6.78 15.72
N THR A 113 -1.51 -5.80 16.17
CA THR A 113 -2.12 -5.85 17.50
C THR A 113 -3.09 -7.01 17.63
N LEU A 114 -3.92 -7.28 16.60
CA LEU A 114 -4.82 -8.43 16.61
C LEU A 114 -4.03 -9.76 16.65
N LEU A 115 -3.00 -9.89 15.82
CA LEU A 115 -2.13 -11.07 15.78
C LEU A 115 -1.52 -11.35 17.16
N LEU A 116 -0.92 -10.34 17.78
CA LEU A 116 -0.33 -10.45 19.11
C LEU A 116 -1.35 -10.84 20.19
N ARG A 117 -2.59 -10.37 20.04
CA ARG A 117 -3.70 -10.70 20.96
C ARG A 117 -4.16 -12.15 20.80
N SER A 118 -4.19 -12.66 19.58
CA SER A 118 -4.65 -14.02 19.28
C SER A 118 -3.59 -15.09 19.57
N LEU A 119 -2.30 -14.75 19.53
CA LEU A 119 -1.21 -15.68 19.79
C LEU A 119 -1.13 -16.16 21.27
N PRO A 120 -0.57 -17.36 21.52
CA PRO A 120 -0.17 -17.78 22.87
C PRO A 120 0.89 -16.83 23.45
N ALA A 121 0.87 -16.61 24.77
CA ALA A 121 1.73 -15.63 25.42
C ALA A 121 3.25 -15.81 25.14
N PRO A 122 3.82 -17.03 25.11
CA PRO A 122 5.23 -17.22 24.76
C PRO A 122 5.57 -16.77 23.34
N VAL A 123 4.70 -17.09 22.37
CA VAL A 123 4.87 -16.73 20.95
C VAL A 123 4.71 -15.22 20.76
N ALA A 124 3.69 -14.62 21.37
CA ALA A 124 3.47 -13.17 21.33
C ALA A 124 4.67 -12.39 21.92
N ARG A 125 5.25 -12.86 23.04
CA ARG A 125 6.48 -12.27 23.61
C ARG A 125 7.67 -12.39 22.66
N SER A 126 7.84 -13.55 22.00
CA SER A 126 8.91 -13.73 21.03
C SER A 126 8.77 -12.80 19.82
N PHE A 127 7.55 -12.68 19.28
CA PHE A 127 7.24 -11.77 18.18
C PHE A 127 7.48 -10.31 18.58
N MET A 128 7.06 -9.90 19.79
CA MET A 128 7.37 -8.55 20.30
C MET A 128 8.87 -8.29 20.45
N ARG A 129 9.69 -9.29 20.83
CA ARG A 129 11.15 -9.13 20.86
C ARG A 129 11.73 -8.90 19.46
N LEU A 130 11.18 -9.56 18.44
CA LEU A 130 11.55 -9.34 17.05
C LEU A 130 11.22 -7.91 16.61
N LEU A 131 10.01 -7.43 16.90
CA LEU A 131 9.56 -6.07 16.58
C LEU A 131 10.36 -4.98 17.29
N LYS A 132 10.95 -5.28 18.46
CA LYS A 132 11.78 -4.34 19.22
C LYS A 132 13.25 -4.33 18.81
N ARG A 133 13.67 -5.11 17.81
CA ARG A 133 15.06 -5.11 17.35
C ARG A 133 15.47 -3.75 16.75
N PRO A 134 16.76 -3.37 16.84
CA PRO A 134 17.25 -2.10 16.30
C PRO A 134 17.03 -1.99 14.78
N VAL A 135 17.11 -3.11 14.06
CA VAL A 135 16.79 -3.16 12.62
C VAL A 135 15.35 -2.75 12.35
N MET A 136 14.39 -3.21 13.17
CA MET A 136 12.99 -2.82 13.03
C MET A 136 12.80 -1.33 13.29
N ARG A 137 13.57 -0.74 14.21
CA ARG A 137 13.57 0.71 14.45
C ARG A 137 13.95 1.48 13.19
N ILE A 138 14.96 1.03 12.44
CA ILE A 138 15.36 1.65 11.16
C ILE A 138 14.25 1.47 10.12
N ILE A 139 13.73 0.25 9.96
CA ILE A 139 12.72 -0.06 8.94
C ILE A 139 11.44 0.76 9.14
N VAL A 140 10.98 0.92 10.38
CA VAL A 140 9.76 1.70 10.70
C VAL A 140 10.01 3.20 10.87
N HIS A 141 11.18 3.69 10.45
CA HIS A 141 11.45 5.13 10.46
C HIS A 141 10.64 5.82 9.34
N PRO A 142 9.97 6.96 9.60
CA PRO A 142 9.18 7.68 8.59
C PRO A 142 9.94 8.02 7.31
N ALA A 143 11.23 8.36 7.41
CA ALA A 143 12.10 8.55 6.25
C ALA A 143 12.18 7.30 5.36
N VAL A 144 12.38 6.11 5.94
CA VAL A 144 12.49 4.86 5.18
C VAL A 144 11.15 4.55 4.53
N GLY A 145 10.04 4.71 5.26
CA GLY A 145 8.70 4.58 4.70
C GLY A 145 8.48 5.54 3.51
N ALA A 146 8.81 6.82 3.66
CA ALA A 146 8.64 7.82 2.61
C ALA A 146 9.50 7.53 1.38
N ILE A 147 10.78 7.18 1.58
CA ILE A 147 11.72 6.88 0.50
C ILE A 147 11.28 5.63 -0.26
N VAL A 148 10.90 4.56 0.44
CA VAL A 148 10.45 3.32 -0.22
C VAL A 148 9.11 3.55 -0.94
N ASN A 149 8.18 4.29 -0.33
CA ASN A 149 6.89 4.57 -0.93
C ASN A 149 7.01 5.46 -2.17
N VAL A 150 7.57 6.67 -2.04
CA VAL A 150 7.70 7.61 -3.16
C VAL A 150 8.73 7.12 -4.19
N GLY A 151 9.87 6.59 -3.73
CA GLY A 151 10.94 6.13 -4.59
C GLY A 151 10.52 4.95 -5.48
N SER A 152 9.69 4.03 -4.98
CA SER A 152 9.14 2.95 -5.80
C SER A 152 8.17 3.46 -6.86
N MET A 153 7.33 4.46 -6.55
CA MET A 153 6.46 5.10 -7.55
C MET A 153 7.27 5.79 -8.65
N TRP A 154 8.29 6.55 -8.26
CA TRP A 154 9.19 7.22 -9.20
C TRP A 154 9.88 6.20 -10.11
N THR A 155 10.41 5.12 -9.53
CA THR A 155 11.05 4.05 -10.29
C THR A 155 10.06 3.40 -11.25
N LEU A 156 8.84 3.08 -10.82
CA LEU A 156 7.86 2.42 -11.67
C LEU A 156 7.49 3.25 -12.90
N TYR A 157 7.25 4.55 -12.71
CA TYR A 157 6.72 5.42 -13.76
C TYR A 157 7.76 6.17 -14.58
N ARG A 158 9.00 6.32 -14.08
CA ARG A 158 10.08 7.02 -14.80
C ARG A 158 11.07 6.08 -15.50
N THR A 159 10.88 4.77 -15.34
CA THR A 159 11.69 3.74 -16.01
C THR A 159 10.80 2.85 -16.89
N SER A 160 11.39 1.85 -17.55
CA SER A 160 10.65 0.85 -18.32
C SER A 160 9.89 -0.17 -17.45
N LEU A 161 9.93 -0.05 -16.13
CA LEU A 161 9.34 -1.03 -15.20
C LEU A 161 7.82 -1.17 -15.37
N TYR A 162 7.11 -0.08 -15.68
CA TYR A 162 5.68 -0.11 -16.00
C TYR A 162 5.38 -0.99 -17.23
N ALA A 163 6.18 -0.91 -18.29
CA ALA A 163 6.01 -1.78 -19.45
C ALA A 163 6.38 -3.22 -19.09
N ALA A 164 7.52 -3.41 -18.44
CA ALA A 164 8.05 -4.74 -18.08
C ALA A 164 7.11 -5.53 -17.16
N MET A 165 6.38 -4.90 -16.24
CA MET A 165 5.48 -5.62 -15.34
C MET A 165 4.26 -6.22 -16.06
N HIS A 166 3.89 -5.70 -17.24
CA HIS A 166 2.80 -6.28 -18.03
C HIS A 166 3.26 -7.49 -18.87
N GLU A 167 4.57 -7.66 -19.03
CA GLU A 167 5.17 -8.79 -19.74
C GLU A 167 5.64 -9.89 -18.79
N LEU A 168 6.07 -9.52 -17.58
CA LEU A 168 6.65 -10.41 -16.58
C LEU A 168 5.70 -10.62 -15.39
N PRO A 169 5.06 -11.81 -15.25
CA PRO A 169 4.09 -12.08 -14.18
C PRO A 169 4.69 -11.96 -12.77
N VAL A 170 5.97 -12.31 -12.61
CA VAL A 170 6.69 -12.18 -11.33
C VAL A 170 6.83 -10.70 -10.94
N LEU A 171 7.12 -9.84 -11.92
CA LEU A 171 7.24 -8.42 -11.68
C LEU A 171 5.87 -7.80 -11.38
N TYR A 172 4.82 -8.21 -12.10
CA TYR A 172 3.44 -7.87 -11.77
C TYR A 172 3.11 -8.18 -10.31
N ALA A 173 3.39 -9.41 -9.86
CA ALA A 173 3.16 -9.82 -8.47
C ALA A 173 3.96 -8.98 -7.48
N THR A 174 5.23 -8.75 -7.79
CA THR A 174 6.15 -7.98 -6.94
C THR A 174 5.63 -6.57 -6.73
N VAL A 175 5.22 -5.88 -7.80
CA VAL A 175 4.65 -4.52 -7.72
C VAL A 175 3.37 -4.52 -6.87
N HIS A 176 2.44 -5.44 -7.13
CA HIS A 176 1.15 -5.46 -6.43
C HIS A 176 1.23 -5.85 -4.96
N VAL A 177 2.31 -6.52 -4.53
CA VAL A 177 2.61 -6.78 -3.11
C VAL A 177 3.43 -5.65 -2.50
N HIS A 178 4.37 -5.07 -3.25
CA HIS A 178 5.27 -4.04 -2.79
C HIS A 178 4.53 -2.75 -2.43
N PHE A 179 3.65 -2.27 -3.30
CA PHE A 179 2.91 -1.01 -3.10
C PHE A 179 2.09 -0.96 -1.80
N PRO A 180 1.21 -1.94 -1.50
CA PRO A 180 0.49 -1.94 -0.23
C PRO A 180 1.43 -2.14 0.97
N ALA A 181 2.53 -2.88 0.83
CA ALA A 181 3.51 -3.05 1.91
C ALA A 181 4.28 -1.75 2.20
N ALA A 182 4.74 -1.05 1.16
CA ALA A 182 5.44 0.23 1.25
C ALA A 182 4.54 1.31 1.83
N GLY A 183 3.31 1.43 1.31
CA GLY A 183 2.32 2.35 1.82
C GLY A 183 1.92 2.04 3.27
N TYR A 184 1.78 0.75 3.64
CA TYR A 184 1.50 0.36 5.03
C TYR A 184 2.66 0.76 5.95
N LEU A 185 3.90 0.49 5.54
CA LEU A 185 5.08 0.87 6.31
C LEU A 185 5.13 2.38 6.56
N PHE A 186 4.95 3.18 5.50
CA PHE A 186 4.91 4.63 5.60
C PHE A 186 3.77 5.10 6.50
N THR A 187 2.53 4.69 6.21
CA THR A 187 1.35 5.11 6.97
C THR A 187 1.44 4.72 8.44
N ALA A 188 1.93 3.52 8.73
CA ALA A 188 2.07 3.02 10.10
C ALA A 188 3.17 3.78 10.87
N SER A 189 4.28 4.14 10.21
CA SER A 189 5.36 4.95 10.80
C SER A 189 4.90 6.38 11.14
N VAL A 190 3.97 6.92 10.35
CA VAL A 190 3.40 8.25 10.53
C VAL A 190 2.32 8.23 11.62
N LEU A 191 1.29 7.39 11.48
CA LEU A 191 0.14 7.40 12.39
C LEU A 191 0.42 6.76 13.74
N ARG A 192 1.40 5.85 13.84
CA ARG A 192 1.77 5.15 15.08
C ARG A 192 0.56 4.56 15.83
N HIS A 193 -0.41 4.04 15.08
CA HIS A 193 -1.67 3.54 15.66
C HIS A 193 -1.43 2.31 16.55
N ASP A 194 -0.49 1.46 16.15
CA ASP A 194 -0.06 0.31 16.94
C ASP A 194 1.02 0.68 17.96
N ARG A 195 0.92 0.11 19.17
CA ARG A 195 1.83 0.42 20.30
C ARG A 195 3.26 -0.07 20.11
N TRP A 196 3.50 -1.00 19.18
CA TRP A 196 4.85 -1.54 18.94
C TRP A 196 5.72 -0.58 18.11
N MET A 197 5.12 0.43 17.46
CA MET A 197 5.83 1.41 16.65
C MET A 197 6.61 2.41 17.50
N HIS A 198 7.85 2.69 17.08
CA HIS A 198 8.72 3.66 17.75
C HIS A 198 8.18 5.09 17.61
N ASP A 199 8.35 5.90 18.66
CA ASP A 199 7.93 7.31 18.64
C ASP A 199 9.08 8.18 18.15
N TRP A 200 8.92 8.72 16.94
CA TRP A 200 9.88 9.62 16.31
C TRP A 200 9.55 11.10 16.52
N GLY A 201 8.59 11.43 17.39
CA GLY A 201 8.14 12.80 17.62
C GLY A 201 7.19 13.30 16.53
N PHE A 202 6.38 14.30 16.86
CA PHE A 202 5.39 14.87 15.93
C PHE A 202 6.06 15.56 14.73
N CYS A 203 7.07 16.39 14.97
CA CYS A 203 7.74 17.17 13.94
C CYS A 203 8.41 16.31 12.86
N ASN A 204 9.07 15.20 13.24
CA ASN A 204 9.68 14.31 12.26
C ASN A 204 8.61 13.63 11.39
N ARG A 205 7.51 13.17 12.01
CA ARG A 205 6.44 12.47 11.29
C ARG A 205 5.72 13.38 10.30
N ILE A 206 5.39 14.61 10.72
CA ILE A 206 4.78 15.59 9.81
C ILE A 206 5.74 16.05 8.72
N PHE A 207 7.03 16.20 9.03
CA PHE A 207 8.06 16.54 8.04
C PHE A 207 8.11 15.50 6.91
N TRP A 208 8.25 14.20 7.25
CA TRP A 208 8.29 13.15 6.23
C TRP A 208 6.95 12.95 5.51
N LEU A 209 5.83 13.27 6.15
CA LEU A 209 4.52 13.30 5.49
C LEU A 209 4.46 14.38 4.41
N ILE A 210 4.92 15.60 4.73
CA ILE A 210 4.97 16.72 3.78
C ILE A 210 5.95 16.42 2.63
N ILE A 211 7.11 15.83 2.93
CA ILE A 211 8.07 15.41 1.89
C ILE A 211 7.47 14.36 0.96
N SER A 212 6.74 13.38 1.50
CA SER A 212 6.04 12.38 0.69
C SER A 212 4.97 13.03 -0.21
N MET A 213 4.16 13.92 0.35
CA MET A 213 3.13 14.67 -0.37
C MET A 213 3.70 15.50 -1.51
N ALA A 214 4.79 16.22 -1.27
CA ALA A 214 5.52 16.93 -2.31
C ALA A 214 6.04 15.96 -3.39
N GLY A 215 6.59 14.82 -3.00
CA GLY A 215 7.10 13.79 -3.91
C GLY A 215 6.03 13.22 -4.84
N HIS A 216 4.85 12.91 -4.32
CA HIS A 216 3.69 12.46 -5.13
C HIS A 216 3.17 13.57 -6.03
N GLY A 217 3.01 14.78 -5.51
CA GLY A 217 2.53 15.93 -6.28
C GLY A 217 3.46 16.30 -7.44
N ILE A 218 4.78 16.26 -7.23
CA ILE A 218 5.77 16.48 -8.28
C ILE A 218 5.73 15.35 -9.31
N LEU A 219 5.65 14.09 -8.88
CA LEU A 219 5.54 12.95 -9.81
C LEU A 219 4.28 13.05 -10.68
N SER A 220 3.15 13.44 -10.09
CA SER A 220 1.90 13.64 -10.81
C SER A 220 2.01 14.72 -11.89
N LYS A 221 2.52 15.91 -11.52
CA LYS A 221 2.76 16.98 -12.51
C LYS A 221 3.76 16.56 -13.58
N GLY A 222 4.76 15.75 -13.20
CA GLY A 222 5.72 15.14 -14.11
C GLY A 222 5.05 14.21 -15.13
N LEU A 223 4.12 13.35 -14.69
CA LEU A 223 3.37 12.45 -15.57
C LEU A 223 2.39 13.20 -16.47
N PHE A 224 1.80 14.28 -15.97
CA PHE A 224 0.95 15.17 -16.76
C PHE A 224 1.75 15.84 -17.89
N ALA A 225 2.94 16.36 -17.57
CA ALA A 225 3.77 17.09 -18.54
C ALA A 225 4.56 16.17 -19.47
N SER A 226 4.94 14.98 -19.01
CA SER A 226 5.81 14.05 -19.74
C SER A 226 5.34 12.60 -19.49
N PRO A 227 4.38 12.12 -20.29
CA PRO A 227 3.85 10.76 -20.13
C PRO A 227 4.92 9.69 -20.40
N PRO A 228 4.82 8.51 -19.77
CA PRO A 228 5.68 7.37 -20.08
C PRO A 228 5.54 6.96 -21.56
N ALA A 229 6.62 6.42 -22.13
CA ALA A 229 6.63 5.97 -23.52
C ALA A 229 5.52 4.95 -23.79
N GLY A 230 4.75 5.15 -24.87
CA GLY A 230 3.63 4.28 -25.25
C GLY A 230 2.31 4.58 -24.55
N VAL A 231 2.23 5.59 -23.67
CA VAL A 231 0.99 6.00 -23.01
C VAL A 231 0.39 7.23 -23.72
N PRO A 232 -0.87 7.15 -24.19
CA PRO A 232 -1.59 8.30 -24.74
C PRO A 232 -1.73 9.46 -23.74
N ALA A 233 -1.65 10.70 -24.25
CA ALA A 233 -1.62 11.90 -23.42
C ALA A 233 -2.91 12.10 -22.59
N ASP A 234 -4.07 11.76 -23.15
CA ASP A 234 -5.37 11.82 -22.49
C ASP A 234 -5.44 10.88 -21.27
N GLN A 235 -4.92 9.66 -21.41
CA GLN A 235 -4.83 8.70 -20.31
C GLN A 235 -3.83 9.15 -19.24
N ALA A 236 -2.69 9.69 -19.65
CA ALA A 236 -1.68 10.19 -18.72
C ALA A 236 -2.19 11.40 -17.94
N GLU A 237 -2.91 12.32 -18.59
CA GLU A 237 -3.57 13.45 -17.94
C GLU A 237 -4.58 12.99 -16.90
N PHE A 238 -5.47 12.07 -17.27
CA PHE A 238 -6.46 11.53 -16.33
C PHE A 238 -5.78 10.83 -15.15
N ALA A 239 -4.81 9.96 -15.42
CA ALA A 239 -4.04 9.24 -14.42
C ALA A 239 -3.31 10.21 -13.47
N ALA A 240 -2.63 11.21 -14.01
CA ALA A 240 -1.92 12.23 -13.23
C ALA A 240 -2.87 12.98 -12.30
N ARG A 241 -4.04 13.42 -12.80
CA ARG A 241 -5.06 14.09 -11.98
C ARG A 241 -5.60 13.18 -10.87
N MET A 242 -5.88 11.91 -11.19
CA MET A 242 -6.33 10.94 -10.18
C MET A 242 -5.27 10.73 -9.10
N MET A 243 -4.01 10.59 -9.47
CA MET A 243 -2.90 10.46 -8.51
C MET A 243 -2.73 11.74 -7.68
N TYR A 244 -2.89 12.92 -8.28
CA TYR A 244 -2.79 14.21 -7.60
C TYR A 244 -3.89 14.35 -6.53
N TYR A 245 -5.15 14.38 -6.97
CA TYR A 245 -6.27 14.64 -6.07
C TYR A 245 -6.53 13.46 -5.12
N GLY A 246 -6.39 12.23 -5.62
CA GLY A 246 -6.57 11.03 -4.81
C GLY A 246 -5.49 10.90 -3.72
N GLY A 247 -4.24 11.25 -4.06
CA GLY A 247 -3.14 11.29 -3.10
C GLY A 247 -3.35 12.37 -2.04
N ASP A 248 -3.70 13.59 -2.47
CA ASP A 248 -3.98 14.72 -1.57
C ASP A 248 -5.10 14.37 -0.56
N VAL A 249 -6.17 13.71 -0.99
CA VAL A 249 -7.25 13.28 -0.08
C VAL A 249 -6.72 12.38 1.04
N VAL A 250 -5.90 11.39 0.69
CA VAL A 250 -5.34 10.47 1.69
C VAL A 250 -4.34 11.19 2.60
N GLU A 251 -3.47 12.03 2.04
CA GLU A 251 -2.44 12.74 2.81
C GLU A 251 -3.03 13.81 3.72
N ILE A 252 -4.03 14.57 3.27
CA ILE A 252 -4.81 15.48 4.11
C ILE A 252 -5.49 14.69 5.24
N THR A 253 -6.07 13.53 4.93
CA THR A 253 -6.64 12.65 5.96
C THR A 253 -5.60 12.26 7.00
N LEU A 254 -4.38 11.87 6.58
CA LEU A 254 -3.27 11.55 7.49
C LEU A 254 -2.86 12.76 8.34
N ILE A 255 -2.78 13.96 7.76
CA ILE A 255 -2.47 15.21 8.48
C ILE A 255 -3.54 15.46 9.55
N LEU A 256 -4.83 15.37 9.19
CA LEU A 256 -5.93 15.57 10.13
C LEU A 256 -5.87 14.58 11.30
N ILE A 257 -5.58 13.31 11.02
CA ILE A 257 -5.43 12.29 12.06
C ILE A 257 -4.23 12.60 12.97
N LEU A 258 -3.09 12.98 12.41
CA LEU A 258 -1.91 13.36 13.19
C LEU A 258 -2.18 14.56 14.10
N CYS A 259 -2.83 15.59 13.57
CA CYS A 259 -3.20 16.78 14.33
C CYS A 259 -4.20 16.43 15.44
N TYR A 260 -5.21 15.61 15.14
CA TYR A 260 -6.15 15.10 16.14
C TYR A 260 -5.46 14.32 17.25
N GLN A 261 -4.53 13.42 16.91
CA GLN A 261 -3.72 12.67 17.89
C GLN A 261 -2.88 13.61 18.77
N ARG A 262 -2.33 14.68 18.20
CA ARG A 262 -1.52 15.66 18.94
C ARG A 262 -2.37 16.51 19.88
N TYR A 263 -3.57 16.91 19.45
CA TYR A 263 -4.52 17.71 20.22
C TYR A 263 -5.06 16.94 21.43
N HIS A 264 -5.37 15.65 21.26
CA HIS A 264 -5.83 14.78 22.35
C HIS A 264 -4.71 14.12 23.15
N ALA A 265 -3.44 14.39 22.85
CA ALA A 265 -2.34 13.90 23.66
C ALA A 265 -2.33 14.68 24.99
N PRO A 266 -2.36 14.01 26.16
CA PRO A 266 -2.32 14.70 27.44
C PRO A 266 -1.06 15.56 27.56
N ASP A 267 -1.22 16.82 27.97
CA ASP A 267 -0.12 17.77 28.14
C ASP A 267 0.87 17.26 29.19
N ARG A 268 2.01 16.73 28.72
CA ARG A 268 3.13 16.33 29.59
C ARG A 268 3.75 17.50 30.36
N LEU A 269 3.42 18.75 30.01
CA LEU A 269 3.93 19.96 30.65
C LEU A 269 3.36 20.21 32.06
N LYS A 270 2.26 19.54 32.46
CA LYS A 270 1.71 19.66 33.83
C LYS A 270 2.26 18.66 34.84
N GLN A 271 3.02 17.65 34.42
CA GLN A 271 3.53 16.62 35.34
C GLN A 271 4.95 16.88 35.86
N SER A 272 5.76 17.69 35.18
CA SER A 272 7.12 18.03 35.64
C SER A 272 7.16 19.11 36.74
N SER A 273 6.10 19.90 36.89
CA SER A 273 5.97 20.90 37.97
C SER A 273 5.36 20.34 39.25
N VAL A 274 4.80 19.12 39.23
CA VAL A 274 4.18 18.48 40.41
C VAL A 274 5.15 17.49 41.09
N THR A 275 6.16 16.99 40.38
CA THR A 275 7.22 16.14 40.98
C THR A 275 8.46 16.91 41.45
N SER A 276 8.43 18.24 41.37
CA SER A 276 9.51 19.14 41.81
C SER A 276 9.10 20.07 42.97
N ALA A 277 7.96 19.82 43.61
CA ALA A 277 7.47 20.48 44.82
C ALA A 277 7.29 19.44 45.94
#